data_AF-A0A0X3NG52-F1
#
_entry.id   AF-A0A0X3NG52-F1
#
_cell.length_a   1.000
_cell.length_b   1.000
_cell.length_c   1.000
_cell.angle_alpha   90.00
_cell.angle_beta   90.00
_cell.angle_gamma   90.00
#
_symmetry.space_group_name_H-M   'P 1'
#
loop_
_entity.id
_entity.type
_entity.pdbx_description
1 polymer ?
#
loop_
_entity_poly.entity_id
_entity_poly.type
_entity_poly.pdbx_seq_one_letter_code
_entity_poly.pdbx_strand_id
1 'polypeptide(L)'
;GDALIFAVPDEAELHGWVQVIHRATGQSHKPVPPVRVSSSKCHFRKDERVRAHHLGLNQLASVKPHEVDHLPLLRELVARMLDFRLKDPFVSLGWLSPAQKLIFDEYCNRYGVRTCQRHLIFLQELIRCGEEDITVDMDLLYQSYVICADHVHGKAQGNAEINTVLSAEIEDFQAVRARLLAFLEKRLTGFRYYFPFNRPEAALENLLILMERVINQSNDDTAGAEAVHSVVRICLRNAAVLNYERISDFARKEAKKNQDPDDVGLPTPEKRLV
;
A
#
# COMPACT_ATOMS: atom_id res chain seq x y z
N GLY A 1 32.47 -18.24 17.19
CA GLY A 1 33.73 -18.67 16.59
C GLY A 1 34.16 -17.55 15.68
N ASP A 2 35.16 -16.78 16.10
CA ASP A 2 35.50 -15.48 15.53
C ASP A 2 35.79 -15.56 14.03
N ALA A 3 34.90 -14.96 13.23
CA ALA A 3 35.13 -14.80 11.81
C ALA A 3 36.03 -13.57 11.61
N LEU A 4 37.26 -13.80 11.15
CA LEU A 4 38.21 -12.75 10.81
C LEU A 4 37.74 -12.04 9.54
N ILE A 5 37.22 -10.82 9.66
CA ILE A 5 36.80 -10.00 8.51
C ILE A 5 37.99 -9.12 8.10
N PHE A 6 38.56 -9.39 6.93
CA PHE A 6 39.63 -8.58 6.37
C PHE A 6 39.06 -7.33 5.71
N ALA A 7 39.55 -6.16 6.10
CA ALA A 7 39.12 -4.87 5.54
C ALA A 7 39.50 -4.68 4.06
N VAL A 8 40.52 -5.41 3.56
CA VAL A 8 41.02 -5.31 2.19
C VAL A 8 40.81 -6.64 1.46
N PRO A 9 39.87 -6.72 0.50
CA PRO A 9 39.53 -7.95 -0.23
C PRO A 9 40.40 -8.17 -1.47
N ASP A 10 41.29 -7.24 -1.84
CA ASP A 10 42.28 -7.42 -2.91
C ASP A 10 43.65 -7.78 -2.33
N GLU A 11 44.33 -8.75 -2.94
CA GLU A 11 45.59 -9.28 -2.43
C GLU A 11 46.75 -8.33 -2.78
N ALA A 12 46.69 -7.66 -3.93
CA ALA A 12 47.68 -6.65 -4.32
C ALA A 12 47.63 -5.42 -3.40
N GLU A 13 46.43 -4.94 -3.09
CA GLU A 13 46.23 -3.82 -2.16
C GLU A 13 46.68 -4.16 -0.74
N LEU A 14 46.40 -5.38 -0.27
CA LEU A 14 46.89 -5.88 1.03
C LEU A 14 48.43 -5.85 1.09
N HIS A 15 49.10 -6.32 0.05
CA HIS A 15 50.56 -6.26 -0.04
C HIS A 15 51.09 -4.81 -0.02
N GLY A 16 50.37 -3.88 -0.65
CA GLY A 16 50.67 -2.44 -0.61
C GLY A 16 50.58 -1.87 0.81
N TRP A 17 49.48 -2.13 1.51
CA TRP A 17 49.29 -1.67 2.89
C TRP A 17 50.34 -2.25 3.85
N VAL A 18 50.67 -3.54 3.71
CA VAL A 18 51.72 -4.19 4.51
C VAL A 18 53.08 -3.50 4.28
N GLN A 19 53.40 -3.11 3.04
CA GLN A 19 54.64 -2.38 2.75
C GLN A 19 54.65 -0.98 3.36
N VAL A 20 53.53 -0.24 3.29
CA VAL A 20 53.40 1.09 3.89
C VAL A 20 53.57 1.02 5.41
N ILE A 21 52.91 0.06 6.07
CA ILE A 21 53.00 -0.13 7.52
C ILE A 21 54.41 -0.58 7.93
N HIS A 22 55.03 -1.51 7.21
CA HIS A 22 56.42 -1.93 7.48
C HIS A 22 57.39 -0.74 7.40
N ARG A 23 57.25 0.10 6.38
CA ARG A 23 58.08 1.30 6.22
C ARG A 23 57.83 2.31 7.34
N ALA A 24 56.59 2.49 7.77
CA ALA A 24 56.23 3.43 8.84
C ALA A 24 56.71 2.96 10.22
N THR A 25 56.69 1.64 10.46
CA THR A 25 57.03 1.06 11.77
C THR A 25 58.52 0.77 11.93
N GLY A 26 59.29 0.70 10.83
CA GLY A 26 60.74 0.48 10.87
C GLY A 26 61.15 -0.88 11.43
N GLN A 27 60.24 -1.86 11.43
CA GLN A 27 60.52 -3.21 11.90
C GLN A 27 61.65 -3.83 11.08
N SER A 28 62.53 -4.60 11.75
CA SER A 28 63.69 -5.23 11.11
C SER A 28 63.32 -6.40 10.19
N HIS A 29 62.16 -7.04 10.42
CA HIS A 29 61.67 -8.13 9.58
C HIS A 29 60.40 -7.72 8.84
N LYS A 30 60.38 -7.94 7.52
CA LYS A 30 59.21 -7.64 6.68
C LYS A 30 58.09 -8.65 6.95
N PRO A 31 56.92 -8.25 7.47
CA PRO A 31 55.80 -9.16 7.67
C PRO A 31 55.27 -9.67 6.32
N VAL A 32 54.92 -10.96 6.27
CA VAL A 32 54.31 -11.60 5.09
C VAL A 32 52.79 -11.67 5.31
N PRO A 33 51.97 -11.18 4.36
CA PRO A 33 50.53 -11.28 4.50
C PRO A 33 50.06 -12.74 4.50
N PRO A 34 49.05 -13.11 5.31
CA PRO A 34 48.55 -14.47 5.37
C PRO A 34 47.91 -14.91 4.04
N VAL A 35 48.17 -16.15 3.62
CA VAL A 35 47.60 -16.76 2.41
C VAL A 35 46.10 -16.98 2.61
N ARG A 36 45.28 -16.43 1.71
CA ARG A 36 43.81 -16.52 1.80
C ARG A 36 43.33 -17.95 1.56
N VAL A 37 42.85 -18.63 2.60
CA VAL A 37 41.93 -19.76 2.43
C VAL A 37 40.55 -19.18 2.18
N SER A 38 40.04 -19.35 0.97
CA SER A 38 38.84 -18.71 0.43
C SER A 38 37.61 -18.92 1.33
N SER A 39 37.27 -17.92 2.15
CA SER A 39 35.97 -17.82 2.82
C SER A 39 35.14 -16.71 2.17
N SER A 40 34.04 -17.14 1.55
CA SER A 40 32.77 -16.43 1.40
C SER A 40 32.83 -14.97 0.94
N LYS A 41 33.06 -14.77 -0.36
CA LYS A 41 32.92 -13.50 -1.06
C LYS A 41 31.46 -12.99 -1.01
N CYS A 42 31.17 -11.94 -0.24
CA CYS A 42 30.07 -11.02 -0.54
C CYS A 42 30.48 -10.11 -1.72
N HIS A 43 30.55 -10.71 -2.92
CA HIS A 43 30.81 -9.93 -4.13
C HIS A 43 29.55 -9.16 -4.52
N PHE A 44 29.49 -7.86 -4.22
CA PHE A 44 28.87 -6.93 -5.16
C PHE A 44 29.73 -6.97 -6.42
N ARG A 45 29.33 -7.79 -7.39
CA ARG A 45 30.16 -8.10 -8.55
C ARG A 45 30.39 -6.83 -9.35
N LYS A 46 31.63 -6.61 -9.79
CA LYS A 46 32.02 -5.56 -10.76
C LYS A 46 31.12 -5.58 -12.02
N ASP A 47 30.60 -6.76 -12.34
CA ASP A 47 29.62 -7.03 -13.41
C ASP A 47 28.26 -6.35 -13.19
N GLU A 48 27.86 -6.12 -11.94
CA GLU A 48 26.62 -5.44 -11.56
C GLU A 48 26.75 -3.91 -11.66
N ARG A 49 27.95 -3.35 -11.41
CA ARG A 49 28.27 -1.95 -11.72
C ARG A 49 28.28 -1.68 -13.23
N VAL A 50 28.77 -2.63 -14.03
CA VAL A 50 28.75 -2.53 -15.50
C VAL A 50 27.32 -2.69 -16.03
N ARG A 51 26.52 -3.60 -15.46
CA ARG A 51 25.07 -3.66 -15.76
C ARG A 51 24.35 -2.37 -15.36
N ALA A 52 24.63 -1.81 -14.19
CA ALA A 52 24.08 -0.52 -13.77
C ALA A 52 24.47 0.62 -14.73
N HIS A 53 25.70 0.61 -15.27
CA HIS A 53 26.14 1.55 -16.31
C HIS A 53 25.33 1.42 -17.61
N HIS A 54 24.99 0.20 -18.03
CA HIS A 54 24.12 -0.05 -19.19
C HIS A 54 22.63 0.21 -18.94
N LEU A 55 22.20 0.30 -17.67
CA LEU A 55 20.82 0.56 -17.25
C LEU A 55 20.52 2.06 -17.00
N GLY A 56 21.46 2.96 -17.29
CA GLY A 56 21.24 4.40 -17.10
C GLY A 56 21.29 4.87 -15.63
N LEU A 57 21.81 4.04 -14.70
CA LEU A 57 21.88 4.43 -13.27
C LEU A 57 22.71 5.68 -13.02
N ASN A 58 23.75 5.95 -13.84
CA ASN A 58 24.54 7.17 -13.71
C ASN A 58 23.73 8.42 -14.06
N GLN A 59 22.79 8.34 -15.00
CA GLN A 59 21.86 9.44 -15.27
C GLN A 59 20.97 9.66 -14.05
N LEU A 60 20.35 8.61 -13.51
CA LEU A 60 19.53 8.68 -12.29
C LEU A 60 20.29 9.23 -11.08
N ALA A 61 21.55 8.82 -10.88
CA ALA A 61 22.40 9.31 -9.79
C ALA A 61 22.90 10.75 -9.98
N SER A 62 22.93 11.24 -11.23
CA SER A 62 23.35 12.60 -11.57
C SER A 62 22.21 13.63 -11.54
N VAL A 63 20.95 13.17 -11.56
CA VAL A 63 19.80 14.06 -11.53
C VAL A 63 19.76 14.77 -10.19
N LYS A 64 19.67 16.10 -10.23
CA LYS A 64 19.49 16.91 -9.03
C LYS A 64 18.10 16.64 -8.45
N PRO A 65 17.99 16.15 -7.21
CA PRO A 65 16.70 15.75 -6.67
C PRO A 65 15.65 16.87 -6.70
N HIS A 66 16.06 18.12 -6.43
CA HIS A 66 15.15 19.28 -6.42
C HIS A 66 14.61 19.71 -7.79
N GLU A 67 15.13 19.18 -8.89
CA GLU A 67 14.65 19.48 -10.26
C GLU A 67 13.63 18.43 -10.74
N VAL A 68 13.32 17.41 -9.93
CA VAL A 68 12.44 16.30 -10.30
C VAL A 68 11.05 16.49 -9.72
N ASP A 69 10.01 16.13 -10.48
CA ASP A 69 8.67 15.97 -9.93
C ASP A 69 8.63 14.71 -9.05
N HIS A 70 8.47 14.92 -7.75
CA HIS A 70 8.48 13.86 -6.76
C HIS A 70 7.14 13.14 -6.61
N LEU A 71 6.02 13.67 -7.13
CA LEU A 71 4.71 13.06 -6.97
C LEU A 71 4.60 11.69 -7.67
N PRO A 72 5.05 11.51 -8.93
CA PRO A 72 5.04 10.20 -9.59
C PRO A 72 5.95 9.19 -8.88
N LEU A 73 7.11 9.64 -8.41
CA LEU A 73 8.05 8.79 -7.66
C LEU A 73 7.48 8.35 -6.32
N LEU A 74 6.77 9.25 -5.63
CA LEU A 74 6.10 8.93 -4.38
C LEU A 74 4.97 7.93 -4.59
N ARG A 75 4.19 8.09 -5.67
CA ARG A 75 3.16 7.12 -6.06
C ARG A 75 3.76 5.73 -6.27
N GLU A 76 4.84 5.64 -7.04
CA GLU A 76 5.52 4.37 -7.27
C GLU A 76 6.04 3.77 -5.97
N LEU A 77 6.63 4.58 -5.08
CA LEU A 77 7.09 4.13 -3.76
C LEU A 77 5.93 3.53 -2.94
N VAL A 78 4.80 4.24 -2.86
CA VAL A 78 3.60 3.79 -2.14
C VAL A 78 3.04 2.51 -2.75
N ALA A 79 2.91 2.45 -4.09
CA ALA A 79 2.43 1.27 -4.78
C ALA A 79 3.29 0.04 -4.46
N ARG A 80 4.62 0.17 -4.52
CA ARG A 80 5.55 -0.92 -4.16
C ARG A 80 5.46 -1.31 -2.70
N MET A 81 5.32 -0.33 -1.79
CA MET A 81 5.14 -0.59 -0.36
C MET A 81 3.86 -1.38 -0.11
N LEU A 82 2.74 -0.99 -0.72
CA LEU A 82 1.46 -1.68 -0.61
C LEU A 82 1.48 -3.07 -1.26
N ASP A 83 2.03 -3.20 -2.48
CA ASP A 83 2.18 -4.49 -3.16
C ASP A 83 2.98 -5.50 -2.33
N PHE A 84 4.01 -5.04 -1.61
CA PHE A 84 4.73 -5.90 -0.67
C PHE A 84 3.90 -6.19 0.57
N ARG A 85 3.29 -5.16 1.16
CA ARG A 85 2.66 -5.25 2.47
C ARG A 85 1.36 -6.05 2.45
N LEU A 86 0.58 -5.93 1.38
CA LEU A 86 -0.69 -6.63 1.14
C LEU A 86 -0.54 -8.09 0.70
N LYS A 87 0.70 -8.57 0.44
CA LYS A 87 0.96 -10.02 0.33
C LYS A 87 0.68 -10.77 1.63
N ASP A 88 0.71 -10.07 2.76
CA ASP A 88 0.21 -10.54 4.04
C ASP A 88 -1.10 -9.80 4.38
N PRO A 89 -2.25 -10.29 3.84
CA PRO A 89 -3.52 -9.58 3.92
C PRO A 89 -4.11 -9.59 5.34
N PHE A 90 -3.71 -10.52 6.21
CA PHE A 90 -4.32 -10.66 7.54
C PHE A 90 -3.73 -9.70 8.57
N VAL A 91 -2.48 -9.28 8.39
CA VAL A 91 -1.77 -8.41 9.35
C VAL A 91 -1.67 -6.97 8.87
N SER A 92 -1.68 -6.75 7.55
CA SER A 92 -1.50 -5.41 7.03
C SER A 92 -2.78 -4.63 6.84
N LEU A 93 -3.76 -5.17 6.10
CA LEU A 93 -4.94 -4.43 5.62
C LEU A 93 -4.60 -3.05 5.00
N GLY A 94 -3.40 -2.90 4.43
CA GLY A 94 -2.90 -1.64 3.87
C GLY A 94 -2.08 -0.77 4.83
N TRP A 95 -2.04 -1.08 6.13
CA TRP A 95 -1.20 -0.37 7.09
C TRP A 95 0.28 -0.59 6.79
N LEU A 96 0.97 0.51 6.50
CA LEU A 96 2.42 0.54 6.36
C LEU A 96 3.09 0.09 7.67
N SER A 97 4.17 -0.69 7.55
CA SER A 97 5.00 -1.01 8.72
C SER A 97 5.65 0.26 9.29
N PRO A 98 6.09 0.27 10.56
CA PRO A 98 6.79 1.42 11.14
C PRO A 98 8.00 1.88 10.30
N ALA A 99 8.73 0.93 9.71
CA ALA A 99 9.87 1.23 8.83
C ALA A 99 9.43 1.85 7.50
N GLN A 100 8.36 1.33 6.88
CA GLN A 100 7.80 1.91 5.64
C GLN A 100 7.27 3.32 5.89
N LYS A 101 6.57 3.53 7.00
CA LYS A 101 6.06 4.84 7.40
C LYS A 101 7.20 5.85 7.59
N LEU A 102 8.27 5.46 8.29
CA LEU A 102 9.46 6.30 8.47
C LEU A 102 10.07 6.72 7.12
N ILE A 103 10.25 5.77 6.19
CA ILE A 103 10.80 6.04 4.86
C ILE A 103 9.89 6.99 4.08
N PHE A 104 8.58 6.75 4.13
CA PHE A 104 7.57 7.58 3.46
C PHE A 104 7.60 9.02 4.00
N ASP A 105 7.60 9.17 5.32
CA ASP A 105 7.61 10.48 5.99
C ASP A 105 8.91 11.25 5.70
N GLU A 106 10.07 10.59 5.81
CA GLU A 106 11.38 11.18 5.51
C GLU A 106 11.51 11.62 4.05
N TYR A 107 11.06 10.78 3.11
CA TYR A 107 11.05 11.14 1.68
C TYR A 107 10.23 12.40 1.45
N CYS A 108 9.01 12.44 1.98
CA CYS A 108 8.10 13.55 1.74
C CYS A 108 8.58 14.84 2.41
N ASN A 109 9.18 14.75 3.60
CA ASN A 109 9.75 15.91 4.30
C ASN A 109 10.97 16.46 3.57
N ARG A 110 11.85 15.57 3.08
CA ARG A 110 13.07 15.97 2.35
C ARG A 110 12.77 16.72 1.06
N TYR A 111 11.69 16.34 0.37
CA TYR A 111 11.34 16.90 -0.94
C TYR A 111 10.13 17.85 -0.91
N GLY A 112 9.68 18.25 0.28
CA GLY A 112 8.62 19.25 0.42
C GLY A 112 7.26 18.81 -0.13
N VAL A 113 6.98 17.50 -0.19
CA VAL A 113 5.67 17.00 -0.61
C VAL A 113 4.63 17.34 0.47
N ARG A 114 3.54 18.01 0.10
CA ARG A 114 2.54 18.49 1.05
C ARG A 114 1.67 17.36 1.58
N THR A 115 1.22 17.47 2.83
CA THR A 115 0.43 16.43 3.50
C THR A 115 -0.79 15.99 2.70
N CYS A 116 -1.56 16.92 2.13
CA CYS A 116 -2.71 16.59 1.28
C CYS A 116 -2.28 15.73 0.07
N GLN A 117 -1.23 16.11 -0.65
CA GLN A 117 -0.70 15.32 -1.78
C GLN A 117 -0.24 13.92 -1.36
N ARG A 118 0.40 13.78 -0.19
CA ARG A 118 0.78 12.48 0.38
C ARG A 118 -0.44 11.58 0.56
N HIS A 119 -1.49 12.10 1.19
CA HIS A 119 -2.70 11.34 1.48
C HIS A 119 -3.58 11.12 0.23
N LEU A 120 -3.59 12.02 -0.75
CA LEU A 120 -4.25 11.81 -2.04
C LEU A 120 -3.62 10.64 -2.80
N ILE A 121 -2.29 10.60 -2.89
CA ILE A 121 -1.57 9.48 -3.50
C ILE A 121 -1.84 8.19 -2.73
N PHE A 122 -1.75 8.23 -1.40
CA PHE A 122 -2.00 7.04 -0.58
C PHE A 122 -3.43 6.51 -0.75
N LEU A 123 -4.42 7.40 -0.74
CA LEU A 123 -5.82 7.06 -0.94
C LEU A 123 -6.08 6.47 -2.34
N GLN A 124 -5.45 7.02 -3.38
CA GLN A 124 -5.55 6.48 -4.74
C GLN A 124 -5.01 5.05 -4.85
N GLU A 125 -3.88 4.76 -4.20
CA GLU A 125 -3.28 3.42 -4.22
C GLU A 125 -4.06 2.44 -3.35
N LEU A 126 -4.58 2.86 -2.19
CA LEU A 126 -5.47 2.02 -1.36
C LEU A 126 -6.75 1.65 -2.13
N ILE A 127 -7.36 2.61 -2.84
CA ILE A 127 -8.54 2.35 -3.68
C ILE A 127 -8.17 1.41 -4.84
N ARG A 128 -7.01 1.58 -5.50
CA ARG A 128 -6.53 0.65 -6.54
C ARG A 128 -6.45 -0.78 -6.02
N CYS A 129 -5.78 -0.98 -4.88
CA CYS A 129 -5.70 -2.31 -4.27
C CYS A 129 -7.09 -2.86 -3.92
N GLY A 130 -7.98 -2.02 -3.41
CA GLY A 130 -9.37 -2.40 -3.15
C GLY A 130 -10.15 -2.76 -4.42
N GLU A 131 -9.93 -2.10 -5.54
CA GLU A 131 -10.62 -2.44 -6.80
C GLU A 131 -10.19 -3.80 -7.35
N GLU A 132 -8.96 -4.24 -7.03
CA GLU A 132 -8.41 -5.58 -7.28
C GLU A 132 -8.90 -6.64 -6.27
N ASP A 133 -9.98 -6.34 -5.53
CA ASP A 133 -10.60 -7.18 -4.50
C ASP A 133 -9.67 -7.57 -3.33
N ILE A 134 -8.54 -6.86 -3.15
CA ILE A 134 -7.70 -6.97 -1.96
C ILE A 134 -8.43 -6.34 -0.77
N THR A 135 -8.29 -6.95 0.41
CA THR A 135 -8.85 -6.43 1.66
C THR A 135 -8.02 -5.27 2.19
N VAL A 136 -8.62 -4.09 2.24
CA VAL A 136 -8.03 -2.86 2.77
C VAL A 136 -8.87 -2.38 3.94
N ASP A 137 -8.22 -1.85 4.98
CA ASP A 137 -8.87 -1.31 6.16
C ASP A 137 -9.65 -0.03 5.82
N MET A 138 -10.92 0.00 6.21
CA MET A 138 -11.79 1.16 6.00
C MET A 138 -11.37 2.34 6.88
N ASP A 139 -10.80 2.11 8.07
CA ASP A 139 -10.32 3.18 8.94
C ASP A 139 -9.12 3.90 8.33
N LEU A 140 -8.27 3.17 7.61
CA LEU A 140 -7.11 3.74 6.92
C LEU A 140 -7.54 4.65 5.75
N LEU A 141 -8.55 4.21 4.99
CA LEU A 141 -9.18 5.03 3.94
C LEU A 141 -9.82 6.28 4.56
N TYR A 142 -10.53 6.12 5.68
CA TYR A 142 -11.18 7.22 6.38
C TYR A 142 -10.19 8.27 6.87
N GLN A 143 -9.13 7.86 7.57
CA GLN A 143 -8.11 8.78 8.09
C GLN A 143 -7.46 9.58 6.97
N SER A 144 -7.12 8.93 5.85
CA SER A 144 -6.51 9.60 4.70
C SER A 144 -7.49 10.55 4.01
N TYR A 145 -8.76 10.15 3.87
CA TYR A 145 -9.80 10.99 3.27
C TYR A 145 -10.07 12.25 4.09
N VAL A 146 -10.21 12.14 5.41
CA VAL A 146 -10.49 13.28 6.30
C VAL A 146 -9.38 14.32 6.24
N ILE A 147 -8.11 13.90 6.22
CA ILE A 147 -6.97 14.83 6.11
C ILE A 147 -7.05 15.62 4.80
N CYS A 148 -7.34 14.96 3.67
CA CYS A 148 -7.51 15.63 2.39
C CYS A 148 -8.74 16.55 2.37
N ALA A 149 -9.88 16.07 2.89
CA ALA A 149 -11.12 16.83 2.92
C ALA A 149 -11.01 18.08 3.80
N ASP A 150 -10.40 17.97 4.98
CA ASP A 150 -10.24 19.11 5.88
C ASP A 150 -9.27 20.15 5.32
N HIS A 151 -8.23 19.72 4.59
CA HIS A 151 -7.36 20.61 3.83
C HIS A 151 -8.12 21.36 2.74
N VAL A 152 -8.84 20.64 1.86
CA VAL A 152 -9.55 21.24 0.71
C VAL A 152 -10.70 22.14 1.16
N HIS A 153 -11.42 21.78 2.22
CA HIS A 153 -12.56 22.57 2.73
C HIS A 153 -12.16 23.64 3.76
N GLY A 154 -10.87 23.80 4.09
CA GLY A 154 -10.40 24.83 5.02
C GLY A 154 -10.78 24.59 6.49
N LYS A 155 -10.95 23.34 6.91
CA LYS A 155 -11.19 22.93 8.31
C LYS A 155 -9.89 22.61 9.08
N ALA A 156 -8.72 22.83 8.46
CA ALA A 156 -7.43 22.61 9.09
C ALA A 156 -7.31 23.41 10.40
N GLN A 157 -7.04 22.71 11.50
CA GLN A 157 -7.10 23.24 12.85
C GLN A 157 -6.24 24.49 13.06
N GLY A 158 -6.88 25.57 13.54
CA GLY A 158 -6.21 26.69 14.21
C GLY A 158 -5.66 27.79 13.29
N ASN A 159 -6.36 28.93 13.26
CA ASN A 159 -5.81 30.27 13.01
C ASN A 159 -4.98 30.51 11.74
N ALA A 160 -5.50 30.15 10.56
CA ALA A 160 -4.98 30.69 9.31
C ALA A 160 -6.12 31.17 8.40
N GLU A 161 -6.31 32.49 8.33
CA GLU A 161 -7.17 33.19 7.36
C GLU A 161 -6.69 33.02 5.88
N ILE A 162 -5.75 32.11 5.62
CA ILE A 162 -5.14 31.90 4.30
C ILE A 162 -5.29 30.43 3.92
N ASN A 163 -6.26 30.15 3.04
CA ASN A 163 -6.37 28.86 2.35
C ASN A 163 -5.21 28.73 1.36
N THR A 164 -4.27 27.81 1.63
CA THR A 164 -3.11 27.52 0.76
C THR A 164 -3.35 26.34 -0.20
N VAL A 165 -4.62 25.99 -0.42
CA VAL A 165 -5.05 24.87 -1.25
C VAL A 165 -4.75 25.19 -2.73
N LEU A 166 -4.04 24.29 -3.42
CA LEU A 166 -3.80 24.45 -4.86
C LEU A 166 -4.97 23.93 -5.68
N SER A 167 -5.22 24.53 -6.85
CA SER A 167 -6.25 24.04 -7.78
C SER A 167 -6.07 22.57 -8.14
N ALA A 168 -4.84 22.15 -8.39
CA ALA A 168 -4.51 20.74 -8.66
C ALA A 168 -4.91 19.80 -7.51
N GLU A 169 -4.80 20.22 -6.25
CA GLU A 169 -5.26 19.39 -5.11
C GLU A 169 -6.78 19.28 -5.05
N ILE A 170 -7.49 20.35 -5.41
CA ILE A 170 -8.94 20.36 -5.45
C ILE A 170 -9.43 19.40 -6.54
N GLU A 171 -8.85 19.51 -7.74
CA GLU A 171 -9.16 18.65 -8.88
C GLU A 171 -8.88 17.17 -8.56
N ASP A 172 -7.68 16.87 -8.05
CA ASP A 172 -7.30 15.51 -7.64
C ASP A 172 -8.23 14.99 -6.53
N PHE A 173 -8.55 15.82 -5.54
CA PHE A 173 -9.46 15.43 -4.46
C PHE A 173 -10.85 15.08 -4.98
N GLN A 174 -11.43 15.88 -5.87
CA GLN A 174 -12.76 15.59 -6.42
C GLN A 174 -12.75 14.30 -7.26
N ALA A 175 -11.69 14.06 -8.03
CA ALA A 175 -11.54 12.82 -8.79
C ALA A 175 -11.43 11.59 -7.86
N VAL A 176 -10.61 11.68 -6.81
CA VAL A 176 -10.45 10.60 -5.82
C VAL A 176 -11.73 10.38 -5.04
N ARG A 177 -12.43 11.44 -4.68
CA ARG A 177 -13.70 11.38 -3.95
C ARG A 177 -14.78 10.66 -4.76
N ALA A 178 -14.92 10.99 -6.04
CA ALA A 178 -15.88 10.31 -6.93
C ALA A 178 -15.54 8.81 -7.06
N ARG A 179 -14.26 8.47 -7.24
CA ARG A 179 -13.80 7.08 -7.30
C ARG A 179 -14.03 6.34 -5.97
N LEU A 180 -13.77 6.99 -4.85
CA LEU A 180 -14.00 6.44 -3.51
C LEU A 180 -15.49 6.17 -3.28
N LEU A 181 -16.38 7.09 -3.66
CA LEU A 181 -17.83 6.88 -3.53
C LEU A 181 -18.28 5.63 -4.30
N ALA A 182 -17.88 5.50 -5.57
CA ALA A 182 -18.19 4.33 -6.38
C ALA A 182 -17.63 3.03 -5.78
N PHE A 183 -16.41 3.09 -5.22
CA PHE A 183 -15.82 1.97 -4.49
C PHE A 183 -16.66 1.56 -3.27
N LEU A 184 -17.10 2.52 -2.45
CA LEU A 184 -17.92 2.25 -1.26
C LEU A 184 -19.31 1.70 -1.63
N GLU A 185 -19.94 2.23 -2.68
CA GLU A 185 -21.21 1.71 -3.20
C GLU A 185 -21.10 0.26 -3.67
N LYS A 186 -20.01 -0.08 -4.38
CA LYS A 186 -19.71 -1.47 -4.79
C LYS A 186 -19.56 -2.38 -3.57
N ARG A 187 -18.80 -1.93 -2.55
CA ARG A 187 -18.57 -2.70 -1.32
C ARG A 187 -19.85 -2.89 -0.51
N LEU A 188 -20.69 -1.85 -0.38
CA LEU A 188 -21.98 -1.91 0.30
C LEU A 188 -22.99 -2.80 -0.44
N THR A 189 -23.06 -2.68 -1.76
CA THR A 189 -23.93 -3.55 -2.59
C THR A 189 -23.52 -5.04 -2.44
N GLY A 190 -22.22 -5.30 -2.34
CA GLY A 190 -21.64 -6.62 -2.09
C GLY A 190 -21.41 -6.96 -0.62
N PHE A 191 -22.11 -6.34 0.34
CA PHE A 191 -21.70 -6.40 1.76
C PHE A 191 -21.57 -7.82 2.33
N ARG A 192 -22.35 -8.80 1.85
CA ARG A 192 -22.23 -10.21 2.29
C ARG A 192 -20.93 -10.88 1.87
N TYR A 193 -20.35 -10.43 0.76
CA TYR A 193 -19.08 -10.93 0.24
C TYR A 193 -17.90 -10.20 0.89
N TYR A 194 -18.01 -8.88 1.04
CA TYR A 194 -16.92 -8.04 1.53
C TYR A 194 -16.85 -7.94 3.06
N PHE A 195 -17.96 -8.18 3.76
CA PHE A 195 -18.06 -8.17 5.23
C PHE A 195 -18.77 -9.44 5.73
N PRO A 196 -18.20 -10.64 5.49
CA PRO A 196 -18.82 -11.89 5.91
C PRO A 196 -18.91 -11.93 7.45
N PHE A 197 -20.12 -12.11 7.98
CA PHE A 197 -20.36 -12.19 9.44
C PHE A 197 -19.78 -11.01 10.23
N ASN A 198 -19.78 -9.81 9.64
CA ASN A 198 -19.20 -8.60 10.25
C ASN A 198 -17.69 -8.73 10.56
N ARG A 199 -16.96 -9.46 9.73
CA ARG A 199 -15.49 -9.55 9.76
C ARG A 199 -14.90 -8.77 8.57
N PRO A 200 -13.87 -7.94 8.78
CA PRO A 200 -13.30 -7.54 10.07
C PRO A 200 -14.30 -6.74 10.94
N GLU A 201 -14.12 -6.78 12.26
CA GLU A 201 -15.02 -6.11 13.21
C GLU A 201 -15.07 -4.60 12.93
N ALA A 202 -16.25 -3.99 13.10
CA ALA A 202 -16.53 -2.59 12.79
C ALA A 202 -16.34 -2.15 11.30
N ALA A 203 -15.87 -3.01 10.40
CA ALA A 203 -15.53 -2.58 9.04
C ALA A 203 -16.74 -2.09 8.21
N LEU A 204 -17.93 -2.67 8.42
CA LEU A 204 -19.15 -2.19 7.78
C LEU A 204 -19.62 -0.86 8.38
N GLU A 205 -19.48 -0.67 9.68
CA GLU A 205 -19.76 0.59 10.37
C GLU A 205 -18.83 1.70 9.85
N ASN A 206 -17.53 1.42 9.79
CA ASN A 206 -16.52 2.34 9.25
C ASN A 206 -16.77 2.69 7.78
N LEU A 207 -17.26 1.74 6.97
CA LEU A 207 -17.69 2.01 5.61
C LEU A 207 -18.84 3.03 5.57
N LEU A 208 -19.83 2.90 6.45
CA LEU A 208 -20.98 3.83 6.50
C LEU A 208 -20.55 5.21 6.99
N ILE A 209 -19.70 5.28 8.02
CA ILE A 209 -19.11 6.52 8.53
C ILE A 209 -18.31 7.23 7.42
N LEU A 210 -17.51 6.48 6.67
CA LEU A 210 -16.76 7.03 5.54
C LEU A 210 -17.69 7.49 4.41
N MET A 211 -18.72 6.72 4.07
CA MET A 211 -19.70 7.09 3.05
C MET A 211 -20.43 8.39 3.41
N GLU A 212 -20.84 8.53 4.67
CA GLU A 212 -21.41 9.77 5.19
C GLU A 212 -20.46 10.95 5.00
N ARG A 213 -19.20 10.78 5.40
CA ARG A 213 -18.18 11.83 5.27
C ARG A 213 -17.83 12.16 3.81
N VAL A 214 -17.95 11.21 2.89
CA VAL A 214 -17.74 11.40 1.45
C VAL A 214 -18.90 12.16 0.80
N ILE A 215 -20.13 11.90 1.23
CA ILE A 215 -21.33 12.55 0.70
C ILE A 215 -21.51 13.96 1.26
N ASN A 216 -21.27 14.14 2.56
CA ASN A 216 -21.47 15.42 3.26
C ASN A 216 -20.35 16.41 2.92
N GLN A 217 -20.61 17.31 1.97
CA GLN A 217 -19.67 18.34 1.49
C GLN A 217 -19.72 19.65 2.27
N SER A 218 -20.79 19.90 3.04
CA SER A 218 -21.08 21.20 3.65
C SER A 218 -21.71 21.03 5.03
N ASN A 219 -21.57 22.05 5.87
CA ASN A 219 -22.04 22.12 7.27
C ASN A 219 -23.57 22.08 7.43
N ASP A 220 -24.32 21.55 6.46
CA ASP A 220 -25.78 21.41 6.49
C ASP A 220 -26.12 19.94 6.74
N ASP A 221 -26.12 19.58 8.03
CA ASP A 221 -26.19 18.19 8.51
C ASP A 221 -27.47 17.47 8.06
N THR A 222 -28.58 18.19 7.83
CA THR A 222 -29.88 17.59 7.47
C THR A 222 -29.93 17.07 6.03
N ALA A 223 -29.42 17.85 5.06
CA ALA A 223 -29.45 17.47 3.65
C ALA A 223 -28.46 16.34 3.34
N GLY A 224 -27.34 16.31 4.07
CA GLY A 224 -26.35 15.25 3.98
C GLY A 224 -26.90 13.88 4.40
N ALA A 225 -27.58 13.83 5.56
CA ALA A 225 -28.18 12.59 6.07
C ALA A 225 -29.19 11.97 5.07
N GLU A 226 -30.05 12.79 4.46
CA GLU A 226 -31.01 12.31 3.46
C GLU A 226 -30.33 11.73 2.22
N ALA A 227 -29.26 12.36 1.74
CA ALA A 227 -28.50 11.88 0.59
C ALA A 227 -27.84 10.53 0.89
N VAL A 228 -27.22 10.37 2.07
CA VAL A 228 -26.63 9.10 2.52
C VAL A 228 -27.70 8.01 2.60
N HIS A 229 -28.84 8.30 3.23
CA HIS A 229 -29.97 7.35 3.31
C HIS A 229 -30.47 6.92 1.93
N SER A 230 -30.51 7.84 0.96
CA SER A 230 -30.89 7.53 -0.42
C SER A 230 -29.91 6.55 -1.08
N VAL A 231 -28.61 6.83 -1.00
CA VAL A 231 -27.56 5.97 -1.57
C VAL A 231 -27.57 4.59 -0.92
N VAL A 232 -27.66 4.51 0.41
CA VAL A 232 -27.75 3.24 1.14
C VAL A 232 -28.98 2.45 0.71
N ARG A 233 -30.14 3.09 0.57
CA ARG A 233 -31.37 2.43 0.10
C ARG A 233 -31.20 1.83 -1.30
N ILE A 234 -30.56 2.56 -2.21
CA ILE A 234 -30.26 2.09 -3.57
C ILE A 234 -29.32 0.88 -3.51
N CYS A 235 -28.21 0.97 -2.77
CA CYS A 235 -27.25 -0.11 -2.61
C CYS A 235 -27.89 -1.38 -2.04
N LEU A 236 -28.75 -1.26 -1.03
CA LEU A 236 -29.46 -2.39 -0.43
C LEU A 236 -30.47 -3.02 -1.39
N ARG A 237 -31.17 -2.22 -2.21
CA ARG A 237 -32.06 -2.73 -3.26
C ARG A 237 -31.26 -3.52 -4.30
N ASN A 238 -30.13 -2.98 -4.76
CA ASN A 238 -29.24 -3.66 -5.70
C ASN A 238 -28.65 -4.94 -5.09
N ALA A 239 -28.27 -4.91 -3.82
CA ALA A 239 -27.79 -6.09 -3.09
C ALA A 239 -28.86 -7.21 -3.03
N ALA A 240 -30.13 -6.84 -2.82
CA ALA A 240 -31.23 -7.79 -2.80
C ALA A 240 -31.43 -8.47 -4.17
N VAL A 241 -31.35 -7.70 -5.27
CA VAL A 241 -31.42 -8.23 -6.64
C VAL A 241 -30.27 -9.20 -6.90
N LEU A 242 -29.02 -8.78 -6.67
CA LEU A 242 -27.85 -9.65 -6.87
C LEU A 242 -27.92 -10.93 -6.03
N ASN A 243 -28.41 -10.84 -4.81
CA ASN A 243 -28.58 -12.00 -3.94
C ASN A 243 -29.69 -12.94 -4.46
N TYR A 244 -30.81 -12.41 -4.92
CA TYR A 244 -31.87 -13.21 -5.52
C TYR A 244 -31.40 -13.93 -6.78
N GLU A 245 -30.69 -13.23 -7.68
CA GLU A 245 -30.10 -13.80 -8.89
C GLU A 245 -29.17 -14.97 -8.55
N ARG A 246 -28.22 -14.77 -7.63
CA ARG A 246 -27.29 -15.82 -7.18
C ARG A 246 -28.00 -17.05 -6.60
N ILE A 247 -29.01 -16.84 -5.75
CA ILE A 247 -29.78 -17.94 -5.16
C ILE A 247 -30.58 -18.67 -6.24
N SER A 248 -31.20 -17.93 -7.16
CA SER A 248 -31.99 -18.51 -8.26
C SER A 248 -31.12 -19.34 -9.21
N ASP A 249 -29.91 -18.88 -9.51
CA ASP A 249 -28.95 -19.60 -10.33
C ASP A 249 -28.43 -20.86 -9.62
N PHE A 250 -28.17 -20.77 -8.31
CA PHE A 250 -27.78 -21.94 -7.50
C PHE A 250 -28.89 -22.99 -7.48
N ALA A 251 -30.14 -22.58 -7.22
CA ALA A 251 -31.29 -23.47 -7.23
C ALA A 251 -31.49 -24.13 -8.60
N ARG A 252 -31.30 -23.39 -9.70
CA ARG A 252 -31.39 -23.91 -11.07
C ARG A 252 -30.29 -24.94 -11.36
N LYS A 253 -29.07 -24.74 -10.86
CA LYS A 253 -27.95 -25.70 -11.01
C LYS A 253 -28.19 -26.98 -10.22
N GLU A 254 -28.63 -26.88 -8.96
CA GLU A 254 -28.99 -28.04 -8.13
C GLU A 254 -30.16 -28.85 -8.73
N ALA A 255 -31.19 -28.18 -9.25
CA ALA A 255 -32.31 -28.85 -9.91
C ALA A 255 -31.88 -29.66 -11.15
N LYS A 256 -30.91 -29.16 -11.92
CA LYS A 256 -30.34 -29.89 -13.07
C LYS A 256 -29.49 -31.08 -12.63
N LYS A 257 -28.70 -30.93 -11.57
CA LYS A 257 -27.89 -32.02 -10.99
C LYS A 257 -28.76 -33.18 -10.49
N ASN A 258 -29.94 -32.88 -9.95
CA ASN A 258 -30.90 -33.90 -9.50
C ASN A 258 -31.71 -34.55 -10.65
N GLN A 259 -31.53 -34.11 -11.90
CA GLN A 259 -32.19 -34.69 -13.08
C GLN A 259 -31.28 -35.63 -13.89
N ASP A 260 -29.97 -35.63 -13.66
CA ASP A 260 -29.04 -36.61 -14.24
C ASP A 260 -29.07 -37.90 -13.38
N PRO A 261 -29.61 -39.04 -13.88
CA PRO A 261 -29.79 -40.26 -13.07
C PRO A 261 -28.56 -41.16 -12.96
N ASP A 262 -27.39 -40.77 -13.50
CA ASP A 262 -26.25 -41.69 -13.69
C ASP A 262 -25.12 -41.59 -12.64
N ASP A 263 -25.31 -40.91 -11.50
CA ASP A 263 -24.36 -40.96 -10.38
C ASP A 263 -24.98 -41.60 -9.13
N VAL A 264 -25.09 -42.93 -9.17
CA VAL A 264 -25.40 -43.77 -8.02
C VAL A 264 -24.17 -43.84 -7.12
N GLY A 265 -24.13 -43.04 -6.04
CA GLY A 265 -22.91 -42.94 -5.23
C GLY A 265 -22.94 -42.36 -3.80
N LEU A 266 -24.08 -42.36 -3.08
CA LEU A 266 -24.21 -42.34 -1.58
C LEU A 266 -23.65 -41.14 -0.75
N PRO A 267 -24.01 -40.99 0.56
CA PRO A 267 -25.28 -40.56 1.16
C PRO A 267 -25.23 -39.15 1.83
N THR A 268 -26.42 -38.68 2.22
CA THR A 268 -26.77 -37.47 2.99
C THR A 268 -25.93 -37.21 4.27
N PRO A 269 -25.53 -35.96 4.57
CA PRO A 269 -25.03 -35.60 5.89
C PRO A 269 -26.19 -35.14 6.78
N GLU A 270 -26.87 -36.08 7.43
CA GLU A 270 -27.53 -35.76 8.70
C GLU A 270 -26.47 -35.50 9.78
N LYS A 271 -26.67 -34.42 10.55
CA LYS A 271 -25.96 -34.01 11.78
C LYS A 271 -24.60 -33.29 11.63
N ARG A 272 -24.65 -31.96 11.59
CA ARG A 272 -23.72 -31.09 12.34
C ARG A 272 -24.48 -29.95 13.03
N LEU A 273 -25.17 -30.31 14.10
CA LEU A 273 -25.47 -29.45 15.24
C LEU A 273 -25.42 -30.35 16.48
N VAL A 274 -24.21 -30.55 16.99
CA VAL A 274 -23.87 -30.68 18.42
C VAL A 274 -22.51 -30.02 18.58
#